data_AF-A0A9D6SFJ5-F1
#
_entry.id   AF-A0A9D6SFJ5-F1
#
_cell.length_a   1.000
_cell.length_b   1.000
_cell.length_c   1.000
_cell.angle_alpha   90.00
_cell.angle_beta   90.00
_cell.angle_gamma   90.00
#
_symmetry.space_group_name_H-M   'P 1'
#
loop_
_entity.id
_entity.type
_entity.pdbx_description
1 polymer ?
#
loop_
_entity_poly.entity_id
_entity_poly.type
_entity_poly.pdbx_seq_one_letter_code
_entity_poly.pdbx_strand_id
1 'polypeptide(L)'
;MTNAADFKFSNKLTELEKLMGGITAWCQQHAISEKTVYEVNLIVDEVVSNIIRHGFSDDKEHTIKFGLSLENDDLVLKVESEGLQFNPLYTPPPDISKPM
;
A
#
# COMPACT_ATOMS: atom_id res chain seq x y z
N MET A 1 22.01 1.79 -8.49
CA MET A 1 20.63 1.32 -8.22
C MET A 1 19.81 2.55 -7.90
N THR A 2 18.55 2.61 -8.34
CA THR A 2 17.68 3.75 -8.04
C THR A 2 17.10 3.56 -6.65
N ASN A 3 17.32 4.52 -5.74
CA ASN A 3 16.80 4.49 -4.36
C ASN A 3 15.28 4.71 -4.28
N ALA A 4 14.55 4.63 -5.39
CA ALA A 4 13.10 4.76 -5.45
C ALA A 4 12.51 3.87 -6.54
N ALA A 5 11.25 3.48 -6.37
CA ALA A 5 10.43 2.85 -7.39
C ALA A 5 8.98 3.30 -7.29
N ASP A 6 8.32 3.33 -8.45
CA ASP A 6 6.92 3.73 -8.59
C ASP A 6 6.13 2.64 -9.30
N PHE A 7 4.91 2.39 -8.82
CA PHE A 7 3.96 1.43 -9.34
C PHE A 7 2.64 2.14 -9.63
N LYS A 8 1.99 1.68 -10.70
CA LYS A 8 0.61 2.10 -11.04
C LYS A 8 -0.21 0.85 -11.30
N PHE A 9 -1.37 0.78 -10.69
CA PHE A 9 -2.24 -0.37 -10.80
C PHE A 9 -3.71 0.06 -10.71
N SER A 10 -4.59 -0.76 -11.27
CA SER A 10 -6.04 -0.56 -11.16
C SER A 10 -6.55 -0.90 -9.76
N ASN A 11 -7.69 -0.36 -9.36
CA ASN A 11 -8.41 -0.66 -8.11
C ASN A 11 -9.00 -2.10 -8.07
N LYS A 12 -8.21 -3.11 -8.41
CA LYS A 12 -8.59 -4.53 -8.40
C LYS A 12 -7.71 -5.26 -7.40
N LEU A 13 -8.32 -6.06 -6.52
CA LEU A 13 -7.57 -6.86 -5.54
C LEU A 13 -6.55 -7.81 -6.20
N THR A 14 -6.81 -8.25 -7.44
CA THR A 14 -5.86 -9.07 -8.21
C THR A 14 -4.56 -8.34 -8.57
N GLU A 15 -4.54 -7.01 -8.54
CA GLU A 15 -3.31 -6.24 -8.77
C GLU A 15 -2.48 -6.07 -7.49
N LEU A 16 -3.07 -6.29 -6.32
CA LEU A 16 -2.39 -6.18 -5.02
C LEU A 16 -1.27 -7.22 -4.89
N GLU A 17 -1.51 -8.46 -5.31
CA GLU A 17 -0.49 -9.52 -5.29
C GLU A 17 0.74 -9.14 -6.14
N LYS A 18 0.52 -8.53 -7.30
CA LYS A 18 1.59 -8.06 -8.18
C LYS A 18 2.39 -6.93 -7.55
N LEU A 19 1.70 -5.99 -6.90
CA LEU A 19 2.33 -4.90 -6.17
C LEU A 19 3.23 -5.43 -5.05
N MET A 20 2.73 -6.33 -4.20
CA MET A 20 3.48 -6.92 -3.10
C MET A 20 4.72 -7.70 -3.59
N GLY A 21 4.58 -8.42 -4.71
CA GLY A 21 5.72 -9.07 -5.37
C GLY A 21 6.79 -8.08 -5.85
N GLY A 22 6.36 -6.96 -6.46
CA GLY A 22 7.25 -5.89 -6.90
C GLY A 22 7.99 -5.19 -5.73
N ILE A 23 7.28 -4.91 -4.64
CA ILE A 23 7.84 -4.33 -3.41
C ILE A 23 8.88 -5.28 -2.82
N THR A 24 8.53 -6.56 -2.67
CA THR A 24 9.43 -7.58 -2.12
C THR A 24 10.73 -7.67 -2.93
N ALA A 25 10.63 -7.71 -4.26
CA ALA A 25 11.79 -7.75 -5.13
C ALA A 25 12.67 -6.50 -5.01
N TRP A 26 12.05 -5.31 -4.90
CA TRP A 26 12.78 -4.06 -4.74
C TRP A 26 13.49 -3.97 -3.38
N CYS A 27 12.82 -4.36 -2.29
CA CYS A 27 13.40 -4.35 -0.95
C CYS A 27 14.58 -5.33 -0.83
N GLN A 28 14.47 -6.51 -1.46
CA GLN A 28 15.58 -7.46 -1.53
C GLN A 28 16.80 -6.89 -2.27
N GLN A 29 16.59 -6.16 -3.36
CA GLN A 29 17.68 -5.51 -4.11
C GLN A 29 18.42 -4.44 -3.28
N HIS A 30 17.77 -3.86 -2.27
CA HIS A 30 18.34 -2.86 -1.37
C HIS A 30 18.77 -3.45 -0.02
N ALA A 31 18.84 -4.79 0.11
CA ALA A 31 19.24 -5.49 1.32
C ALA A 31 18.39 -5.12 2.56
N ILE A 32 17.12 -4.78 2.34
CA ILE A 32 16.16 -4.56 3.42
C ILE A 32 15.85 -5.89 4.11
N SER A 33 15.78 -5.86 5.45
CA SER A 33 15.59 -7.09 6.24
C SER A 33 14.24 -7.76 5.94
N GLU A 34 14.20 -9.09 6.00
CA GLU A 34 12.96 -9.86 5.77
C GLU A 34 11.82 -9.43 6.71
N LYS A 35 12.16 -9.06 7.96
CA LYS A 35 11.21 -8.52 8.93
C LYS A 35 10.57 -7.23 8.42
N THR A 36 11.38 -6.29 7.95
CA THR A 36 10.88 -5.01 7.40
C THR A 36 10.08 -5.25 6.12
N VAL A 37 10.49 -6.17 5.26
CA VAL A 37 9.72 -6.55 4.07
C VAL A 37 8.34 -7.09 4.43
N TYR A 38 8.27 -7.93 5.47
CA TYR A 38 6.99 -8.43 5.98
C TYR A 38 6.11 -7.30 6.53
N GLU A 39 6.66 -6.40 7.34
CA GLU A 39 5.93 -5.25 7.90
C GLU A 39 5.40 -4.33 6.79
N VAL A 40 6.22 -4.04 5.77
CA VAL A 40 5.81 -3.24 4.61
C VAL A 40 4.67 -3.91 3.85
N ASN A 41 4.78 -5.20 3.57
CA ASN A 41 3.73 -5.95 2.88
C ASN A 41 2.41 -5.93 3.67
N LEU A 42 2.45 -6.05 5.00
CA LEU A 42 1.27 -5.95 5.85
C LEU A 42 0.63 -4.56 5.79
N ILE A 43 1.44 -3.49 5.87
CA ILE A 43 0.96 -2.11 5.74
C ILE A 43 0.30 -1.90 4.39
N VAL A 44 0.92 -2.39 3.31
CA VAL A 44 0.42 -2.24 1.95
C VAL A 44 -0.87 -3.02 1.74
N ASP A 45 -0.96 -4.25 2.24
CA ASP A 45 -2.18 -5.07 2.15
C ASP A 45 -3.37 -4.35 2.81
N GLU A 46 -3.19 -3.84 4.03
CA GLU A 46 -4.24 -3.12 4.75
C GLU A 46 -4.61 -1.79 4.07
N VAL A 47 -3.62 -0.93 3.78
CA VAL A 47 -3.89 0.41 3.23
C VAL A 47 -4.48 0.33 1.83
N VAL A 48 -3.91 -0.51 0.95
CA VAL A 48 -4.37 -0.62 -0.44
C VAL A 48 -5.70 -1.36 -0.52
N SER A 49 -5.91 -2.42 0.27
CA SER A 49 -7.21 -3.10 0.28
C SER A 49 -8.33 -2.19 0.79
N ASN A 50 -8.08 -1.36 1.80
CA ASN A 50 -9.04 -0.36 2.28
C ASN A 50 -9.35 0.69 1.20
N ILE A 51 -8.33 1.20 0.47
CA ILE A 51 -8.55 2.10 -0.66
C ILE A 51 -9.40 1.44 -1.74
N ILE A 52 -9.11 0.18 -2.10
CA ILE A 52 -9.87 -0.55 -3.13
C ILE A 52 -11.33 -0.77 -2.70
N ARG A 53 -11.56 -1.14 -1.43
CA ARG A 53 -12.88 -1.50 -0.91
C ARG A 53 -13.77 -0.29 -0.58
N HIS A 54 -13.16 0.80 -0.13
CA HIS A 54 -13.89 1.92 0.48
C HIS A 54 -13.53 3.28 -0.12
N GLY A 55 -12.48 3.35 -0.93
CA GLY A 55 -11.98 4.60 -1.49
C GLY A 55 -12.74 5.10 -2.70
N PHE A 56 -13.65 4.34 -3.30
CA PHE A 56 -14.35 4.74 -4.53
C PHE A 56 -15.86 4.65 -4.37
N SER A 57 -16.59 5.65 -4.90
CA SER A 57 -18.05 5.73 -4.82
C SER A 57 -18.78 5.10 -6.02
N ASP A 58 -18.03 4.55 -6.97
CA ASP A 58 -18.55 3.85 -8.15
C ASP A 58 -17.74 2.57 -8.43
N ASP A 59 -18.28 1.71 -9.28
CA ASP A 59 -17.66 0.44 -9.67
C ASP A 59 -16.74 0.58 -10.90
N LYS A 60 -16.23 1.78 -11.18
CA LYS A 60 -15.34 1.99 -12.33
C LYS A 60 -13.91 1.60 -12.00
N GLU A 61 -13.13 1.44 -13.07
CA GLU A 61 -11.70 1.28 -12.96
C GLU A 61 -11.04 2.62 -12.60
N HIS A 62 -10.30 2.62 -11.50
CA HIS A 62 -9.52 3.76 -11.01
C HIS A 62 -8.05 3.38 -10.90
N THR A 63 -7.16 4.37 -11.08
CA THR A 63 -5.72 4.16 -10.93
C THR A 63 -5.29 4.52 -9.51
N ILE A 64 -4.52 3.63 -8.88
CA ILE A 64 -3.81 3.88 -7.63
C ILE A 64 -2.32 3.95 -7.96
N LYS A 65 -1.62 4.89 -7.32
CA LYS A 65 -0.16 5.04 -7.42
C LYS A 65 0.47 4.64 -6.10
N PHE A 66 1.53 3.85 -6.17
CA PHE A 66 2.33 3.48 -5.01
C PHE A 66 3.79 3.80 -5.30
N GLY A 67 4.46 4.47 -4.37
CA GLY A 67 5.88 4.75 -4.42
C GLY A 67 6.58 4.18 -3.19
N LEU A 68 7.82 3.73 -3.37
CA LEU A 68 8.74 3.50 -2.26
C LEU A 68 10.09 4.14 -2.53
N SER A 69 10.69 4.74 -1.51
CA SER A 69 12.02 5.35 -1.56
C SER A 69 12.82 5.05 -0.30
N LEU A 70 14.14 5.02 -0.43
CA LEU A 70 15.07 5.02 0.70
C LEU A 70 15.68 6.40 0.86
N GLU A 71 15.43 7.01 2.01
CA GLU A 71 15.81 8.38 2.35
C GLU A 71 16.48 8.39 3.73
N ASN A 72 17.80 8.61 3.79
CA ASN A 72 18.55 8.69 5.07
C ASN A 72 18.28 7.51 6.03
N ASP A 73 18.35 6.28 5.52
CA ASP A 73 18.02 5.01 6.22
C ASP A 73 16.53 4.76 6.50
N ASP A 74 15.64 5.70 6.18
CA ASP A 74 14.20 5.50 6.26
C ASP A 74 13.64 4.93 4.96
N LEU A 75 12.79 3.89 5.08
CA LEU A 75 11.97 3.40 3.98
C LEU A 75 10.66 4.19 3.96
N VAL A 76 10.52 5.07 2.98
CA VAL A 76 9.35 5.91 2.80
C VAL A 76 8.41 5.23 1.81
N LEU A 77 7.15 5.07 2.23
CA LEU A 77 6.07 4.54 1.39
C LEU A 77 5.07 5.65 1.08
N LYS A 78 4.63 5.75 -0.17
CA LYS A 78 3.65 6.74 -0.61
C LYS A 78 2.52 6.06 -1.37
N VAL A 79 1.28 6.33 -0.97
CA VAL A 79 0.08 5.85 -1.67
C VAL A 79 -0.76 7.06 -2.09
N GLU A 80 -1.14 7.12 -3.36
CA GLU A 80 -2.00 8.17 -3.91
C GLU A 80 -3.17 7.54 -4.67
N SER A 81 -4.38 8.01 -4.39
CA SER A 81 -5.59 7.64 -5.12
C SER A 81 -6.47 8.87 -5.35
N GLU A 82 -7.28 8.84 -6.40
CA GLU A 82 -8.30 9.88 -6.69
C GLU A 82 -9.61 9.64 -5.93
N GLY A 83 -9.57 8.78 -4.91
CA GLY A 83 -10.72 8.31 -4.16
C GLY A 83 -11.25 9.32 -3.13
N LEU A 84 -12.27 8.88 -2.40
CA LEU A 84 -12.82 9.58 -1.25
C LEU A 84 -11.72 9.84 -0.22
N GLN A 85 -11.70 11.05 0.33
CA GLN A 85 -10.76 11.40 1.40
C GLN A 85 -11.05 10.55 2.64
N PHE A 86 -10.07 9.75 3.05
CA PHE A 86 -10.09 9.04 4.31
C PHE A 86 -9.47 9.92 5.39
N ASN A 87 -10.24 10.26 6.42
CA ASN A 87 -9.73 10.97 7.59
C ASN A 87 -9.77 10.03 8.81
N PRO A 88 -8.62 9.48 9.24
CA PRO A 88 -8.55 8.54 10.36
C PRO A 88 -8.96 9.16 11.71
N LEU A 89 -9.02 10.48 11.83
CA LEU A 89 -9.48 11.16 13.05
C LEU A 89 -11.01 11.11 13.22
N TYR A 90 -11.74 10.80 12.15
CA TYR A 90 -13.20 10.69 12.16
C TYR A 90 -13.69 9.24 12.07
N THR A 91 -12.78 8.28 11.93
CA THR A 91 -13.13 6.86 11.93
C THR A 91 -13.20 6.37 13.38
N PRO A 92 -14.31 5.75 13.82
CA PRO A 92 -14.35 5.14 15.14
C PRO A 92 -13.25 4.08 15.26
N PRO A 93 -12.67 3.88 16.47
CA PRO A 93 -11.65 2.86 16.67
C PRO A 93 -12.17 1.49 16.21
N PRO A 94 -11.31 0.65 15.62
CA PRO A 94 -11.72 -0.67 15.14
C PRO A 94 -12.37 -1.45 16.28
N ASP A 95 -13.51 -2.07 15.97
CA ASP A 95 -14.27 -2.86 16.93
C ASP A 95 -13.54 -4.19 17.19
N ILE A 96 -12.70 -4.20 18.22
CA ILE A 96 -11.91 -5.36 18.65
C ILE A 96 -12.76 -6.53 19.19
N SER A 97 -14.08 -6.38 19.24
CA SER A 97 -14.99 -7.48 19.58
C SER A 97 -15.35 -8.35 18.37
N LYS A 98 -15.06 -7.88 17.14
CA LYS A 98 -15.26 -8.68 15.94
C LYS A 98 -14.00 -9.50 15.63
N PRO A 99 -14.16 -10.80 15.30
CA PRO A 99 -13.03 -11.57 14.80
C PRO A 99 -12.55 -10.98 13.47
N MET A 100 -11.24 -11.13 13.22
CA MET A 100 -10.61 -10.80 11.95
C MET A 100 -11.19 -11.66 10.82
#